data_AF-A0A087DFA7-F1
#
_entry.id   AF-A0A087DFA7-F1
#
_cell.length_a   1.000
_cell.length_b   1.000
_cell.length_c   1.000
_cell.angle_alpha   90.00
_cell.angle_beta   90.00
_cell.angle_gamma   90.00
#
_symmetry.space_group_name_H-M   'P 1'
#
loop_
_entity.id
_entity.type
_entity.pdbx_description
1 polymer ?
#
loop_
_entity_poly.entity_id
_entity_poly.type
_entity_poly.pdbx_seq_one_letter_code
_entity_poly.pdbx_strand_id
1 'polypeptide(L)'
;MVSLPIFIMLIGILVSISNLTTVPWNIEPTGQSMATLTSDTSVTFDNTTGEQLPSKGSYDVSERYITLNIARDGSLSQEQGTRNTANANGVQAIKVLIREPQGVSGKRPAMVFMHGAGYGTCDNSFGDVASDLASAGFVTAVLDKPVWNTTDISRDYPASAKAYDRVIEYLRGLDNVNAKQVGIYATSESTWISSYLLQEDRDIAFQILLSPMVFSPRQSLGFFVTQDFTLVGANDGYQSIVQRLFSVDAGLFGLTNFDIHTLVPRAYAVPTYVAYGSKDVMTAQVEGVRAILYNAHKAGNWNVTVRSYPVANHVLRLGDESEEGTPFADAYVDDLIDWSVGTTAGLAQTSERVGGTNLYQSIGLPRALKARRTGTIYGVILHATMLLLLLASAVMSLIALGRKLVADARWRRRKHQAIKLGERIPPKPVTLGFAHGFGNALLTLTLSTMAALLIFIAGLGQVVMGVVKLAWGGAPTETPGVMYWSWPVIQVVSIVVVWAWSRVFMRLIEVAWQRGLIQWPPRKDAVKNIITGQEPVLASTRFGRVLFWLLTFTMLYVLLFFAFWGLFIY
;
A
#
# COMPACT_ATOMS: atom_id res chain seq x y z
N MET A 1 -2.84 -0.06 48.43
CA MET A 1 -3.81 0.96 47.98
C MET A 1 -3.30 1.87 46.84
N VAL A 2 -2.01 1.79 46.44
CA VAL A 2 -1.42 2.67 45.41
C VAL A 2 -1.52 2.10 43.97
N SER A 3 -1.84 0.80 43.80
CA SER A 3 -1.94 0.17 42.47
C SER A 3 -3.06 0.73 41.59
N LEU A 4 -4.20 1.11 42.17
CA LEU A 4 -5.33 1.66 41.41
C LEU A 4 -4.99 3.06 40.82
N PRO A 5 -4.45 4.02 41.59
CA PRO A 5 -3.93 5.27 41.03
C PRO A 5 -2.89 5.06 39.92
N ILE A 6 -1.92 4.14 40.11
CA ILE A 6 -0.90 3.84 39.08
C ILE A 6 -1.56 3.28 37.81
N PHE A 7 -2.52 2.38 37.95
CA PHE A 7 -3.26 1.84 36.82
C PHE A 7 -4.00 2.93 36.03
N ILE A 8 -4.73 3.81 36.72
CA ILE A 8 -5.47 4.92 36.11
C ILE A 8 -4.51 5.85 35.35
N MET A 9 -3.34 6.16 35.92
CA MET A 9 -2.34 6.97 35.22
C MET A 9 -1.80 6.27 33.97
N LEU A 10 -1.42 5.00 34.06
CA LEU A 10 -0.86 4.26 32.92
C LEU A 10 -1.88 4.10 31.78
N ILE A 11 -3.12 3.70 32.10
CA ILE A 11 -4.17 3.55 31.09
C ILE A 11 -4.56 4.92 30.51
N GLY A 12 -4.60 5.97 31.34
CA GLY A 12 -4.88 7.34 30.88
C GLY A 12 -3.85 7.85 29.87
N ILE A 13 -2.56 7.55 30.08
CA ILE A 13 -1.49 7.87 29.12
C ILE A 13 -1.72 7.12 27.80
N LEU A 14 -2.00 5.81 27.85
CA LEU A 14 -2.19 4.98 26.66
C LEU A 14 -3.43 5.41 25.85
N VAL A 15 -4.56 5.64 26.52
CA VAL A 15 -5.78 6.18 25.91
C VAL A 15 -5.54 7.56 25.30
N SER A 16 -4.81 8.44 26.00
CA SER A 16 -4.48 9.77 25.48
C SER A 16 -3.64 9.69 24.21
N ILE A 17 -2.61 8.84 24.18
CA ILE A 17 -1.79 8.63 22.99
C ILE A 17 -2.63 8.09 21.84
N SER A 18 -3.47 7.09 22.08
CA SER A 18 -4.38 6.56 21.05
C SER A 18 -5.30 7.63 20.45
N ASN A 19 -5.87 8.50 21.28
CA ASN A 19 -6.70 9.60 20.80
C ASN A 19 -5.88 10.66 20.03
N LEU A 20 -4.70 11.04 20.52
CA LEU A 20 -3.82 12.02 19.87
C LEU A 20 -3.28 11.53 18.52
N THR A 21 -3.08 10.22 18.35
CA THR A 21 -2.62 9.62 17.08
C THR A 21 -3.78 9.19 16.17
N THR A 22 -5.03 9.48 16.55
CA THR A 22 -6.19 9.15 15.72
C THR A 22 -6.21 10.02 14.47
N VAL A 23 -6.41 9.36 13.33
CA VAL A 23 -6.69 10.02 12.05
C VAL A 23 -8.19 9.82 11.79
N PRO A 24 -8.96 10.89 11.53
CA PRO A 24 -10.39 10.78 11.27
C PRO A 24 -10.68 9.75 10.18
N TRP A 25 -11.54 8.79 10.50
CA TRP A 25 -12.06 7.81 9.55
C TRP A 25 -13.35 8.38 8.97
N ASN A 26 -13.24 9.06 7.82
CA ASN A 26 -14.42 9.51 7.09
C ASN A 26 -14.49 8.80 5.75
N ILE A 27 -15.36 7.79 5.70
CA ILE A 27 -15.66 6.98 4.51
C ILE A 27 -17.02 7.34 3.90
N GLU A 28 -17.63 8.43 4.35
CA GLU A 28 -18.91 8.91 3.81
C GLU A 28 -18.68 9.79 2.57
N PRO A 29 -19.64 9.81 1.61
CA PRO A 29 -20.86 9.00 1.59
C PRO A 29 -20.60 7.54 1.18
N THR A 30 -21.26 6.60 1.85
CA THR A 30 -21.26 5.16 1.50
C THR A 30 -22.34 4.81 0.47
N GLY A 31 -22.16 3.68 -0.24
CA GLY A 31 -23.14 3.15 -1.19
C GLY A 31 -23.44 4.08 -2.37
N GLN A 32 -22.44 4.81 -2.86
CA GLN A 32 -22.61 5.73 -3.98
C GLN A 32 -22.87 4.96 -5.27
N SER A 33 -23.81 5.46 -6.07
CA SER A 33 -24.07 4.96 -7.41
C SER A 33 -24.12 6.09 -8.44
N MET A 34 -23.75 5.77 -9.67
CA MET A 34 -24.02 6.62 -10.83
C MET A 34 -24.75 5.76 -11.88
N ALA A 35 -25.98 6.15 -12.17
CA ALA A 35 -26.79 5.46 -13.17
C ALA A 35 -26.21 5.68 -14.56
N THR A 36 -26.19 4.63 -15.37
CA THR A 36 -25.97 4.74 -16.81
C THR A 36 -27.26 5.17 -17.50
N LEU A 37 -27.14 5.75 -18.69
CA LEU A 37 -28.29 6.19 -19.49
C LEU A 37 -28.91 5.04 -20.28
N THR A 38 -28.15 3.96 -20.47
CA THR A 38 -28.54 2.74 -21.16
C THR A 38 -27.69 1.56 -20.67
N SER A 39 -28.23 0.34 -20.72
CA SER A 39 -27.46 -0.88 -20.48
C SER A 39 -26.61 -1.30 -21.68
N ASP A 40 -26.88 -0.72 -22.86
CA ASP A 40 -26.12 -0.98 -24.08
C ASP A 40 -24.74 -0.28 -24.02
N THR A 41 -23.68 -1.04 -24.24
CA THR A 41 -22.30 -0.51 -24.27
C THR A 41 -21.89 -0.05 -25.67
N SER A 42 -22.68 -0.33 -26.70
CA SER A 42 -22.34 -0.02 -28.09
C SER A 42 -21.90 1.45 -28.28
N VAL A 43 -20.88 1.64 -29.10
CA VAL A 43 -20.41 2.97 -29.51
C VAL A 43 -20.70 3.17 -30.98
N THR A 44 -21.64 4.06 -31.29
CA THR A 44 -22.06 4.34 -32.66
C THR A 44 -21.87 5.80 -33.01
N PHE A 45 -21.66 6.08 -34.30
CA PHE A 45 -21.39 7.41 -34.84
C PHE A 45 -22.33 7.72 -36.01
N ASP A 46 -22.55 9.01 -36.24
CA ASP A 46 -23.23 9.52 -37.42
C ASP A 46 -22.29 9.45 -38.64
N ASN A 47 -22.43 8.39 -39.42
CA ASN A 47 -21.66 8.16 -40.65
C ASN A 47 -22.48 8.53 -41.88
N THR A 48 -22.62 9.83 -42.13
CA THR A 48 -23.43 10.35 -43.25
C THR A 48 -22.82 10.09 -44.63
N THR A 49 -21.54 9.73 -44.73
CA THR A 49 -20.88 9.45 -46.01
C THR A 49 -21.18 8.04 -46.52
N GLY A 50 -21.58 7.13 -45.62
CA GLY A 50 -21.81 5.72 -45.95
C GLY A 50 -20.54 4.93 -46.25
N GLU A 51 -19.36 5.53 -46.07
CA GLU A 51 -18.09 4.82 -46.21
C GLU A 51 -17.95 3.78 -45.11
N GLN A 52 -17.57 2.56 -45.47
CA GLN A 52 -17.36 1.50 -44.49
C GLN A 52 -16.14 1.84 -43.62
N LEU A 53 -16.38 2.08 -42.34
CA LEU A 53 -15.32 2.28 -41.36
C LEU A 53 -14.59 0.95 -41.12
N PRO A 54 -13.26 0.97 -40.97
CA PRO A 54 -12.52 -0.19 -40.51
C PRO A 54 -13.04 -0.69 -39.16
N SER A 55 -13.10 -2.00 -39.02
CA SER A 55 -13.40 -2.72 -37.77
C SER A 55 -12.31 -3.74 -37.48
N LYS A 56 -12.37 -4.39 -36.32
CA LYS A 56 -11.47 -5.49 -35.97
C LYS A 56 -11.39 -6.53 -37.10
N GLY A 57 -10.18 -6.86 -37.52
CA GLY A 57 -9.91 -7.81 -38.60
C GLY A 57 -10.00 -7.25 -40.02
N SER A 58 -10.16 -5.92 -40.21
CA SER A 58 -10.22 -5.32 -41.55
C SER A 58 -8.90 -5.40 -42.32
N TYR A 59 -7.77 -5.44 -41.62
CA TYR A 59 -6.44 -5.49 -42.20
C TYR A 59 -5.57 -6.55 -41.51
N ASP A 60 -4.69 -7.19 -42.30
CA ASP A 60 -3.57 -7.94 -41.77
C ASP A 60 -2.58 -7.00 -41.04
N VAL A 61 -1.87 -7.52 -40.05
CA VAL A 61 -0.99 -6.72 -39.18
C VAL A 61 0.46 -7.18 -39.32
N SER A 62 1.38 -6.26 -39.64
CA SER A 62 2.82 -6.46 -39.48
C SER A 62 3.29 -6.00 -38.12
N GLU A 63 4.28 -6.70 -37.57
CA GLU A 63 4.94 -6.34 -36.31
C GLU A 63 6.42 -6.01 -36.55
N ARG A 64 6.94 -5.01 -35.85
CA ARG A 64 8.38 -4.74 -35.78
C ARG A 64 8.79 -4.20 -34.43
N TYR A 65 10.03 -4.49 -34.05
CA TYR A 65 10.63 -3.95 -32.83
C TYR A 65 11.56 -2.79 -33.13
N ILE A 66 11.56 -1.80 -32.24
CA ILE A 66 12.60 -0.80 -32.13
C ILE A 66 13.12 -0.76 -30.71
N THR A 67 14.25 -0.08 -30.50
CA THR A 67 14.74 0.25 -29.17
C THR A 67 15.16 1.70 -29.14
N LEU A 68 14.63 2.45 -28.18
CA LEU A 68 15.00 3.83 -27.91
C LEU A 68 15.80 3.89 -26.62
N ASN A 69 16.99 4.49 -26.66
CA ASN A 69 17.76 4.78 -25.46
C ASN A 69 17.31 6.15 -24.93
N ILE A 70 16.59 6.16 -23.81
CA ILE A 70 15.94 7.36 -23.29
C ILE A 70 16.53 7.71 -21.92
N ALA A 71 17.02 8.94 -21.80
CA ALA A 71 17.44 9.50 -20.53
C ALA A 71 16.22 9.92 -19.67
N ARG A 72 16.42 10.12 -18.37
CA ARG A 72 15.32 10.44 -17.43
C ARG A 72 14.56 11.74 -17.77
N ASP A 73 15.16 12.66 -18.51
CA ASP A 73 14.51 13.88 -19.00
C ASP A 73 13.74 13.71 -20.32
N GLY A 74 13.67 12.48 -20.85
CA GLY A 74 13.00 12.16 -22.11
C GLY A 74 13.85 12.37 -23.37
N SER A 75 15.12 12.79 -23.25
CA SER A 75 16.01 12.94 -24.40
C SER A 75 16.48 11.57 -24.93
N LEU A 76 16.68 11.48 -26.25
CA LEU A 76 17.32 10.32 -26.86
C LEU A 76 18.82 10.38 -26.62
N SER A 77 19.39 9.26 -26.20
CA SER A 77 20.84 9.10 -26.03
C SER A 77 21.42 8.21 -27.13
N GLN A 78 22.64 8.52 -27.56
CA GLN A 78 23.45 7.63 -28.39
C GLN A 78 24.13 6.53 -27.57
N GLU A 79 24.16 6.70 -26.24
CA GLU A 79 24.67 5.69 -25.33
C GLU A 79 23.68 4.52 -25.22
N GLN A 80 24.23 3.31 -25.15
CA GLN A 80 23.43 2.11 -24.93
C GLN A 80 22.87 2.10 -23.50
N GLY A 81 21.55 2.16 -23.38
CA GLY A 81 20.85 1.98 -22.13
C GLY A 81 20.76 0.51 -21.70
N THR A 82 20.18 0.26 -20.54
CA THR A 82 19.84 -1.09 -20.07
C THR A 82 18.32 -1.28 -20.10
N ARG A 83 17.81 -2.46 -20.46
CA ARG A 83 16.37 -2.74 -20.36
C ARG A 83 15.95 -2.82 -18.88
N ASN A 84 14.76 -2.31 -18.57
CA ASN A 84 14.13 -2.35 -17.24
C ASN A 84 14.89 -1.69 -16.07
N THR A 85 16.01 -1.01 -16.34
CA THR A 85 16.78 -0.28 -15.34
C THR A 85 17.61 0.82 -16.00
N ALA A 86 18.08 1.81 -15.25
CA ALA A 86 18.98 2.81 -15.79
C ALA A 86 20.43 2.31 -15.77
N ASN A 87 21.19 2.66 -16.81
CA ASN A 87 22.64 2.48 -16.80
C ASN A 87 23.34 3.52 -15.89
N ALA A 88 24.68 3.52 -15.85
CA ALA A 88 25.46 4.42 -14.99
C ALA A 88 25.21 5.92 -15.26
N ASN A 89 24.81 6.29 -16.49
CA ASN A 89 24.53 7.65 -16.91
C ASN A 89 23.03 8.00 -16.89
N GLY A 90 22.18 7.13 -16.33
CA GLY A 90 20.75 7.39 -16.21
C GLY A 90 19.93 7.11 -17.46
N VAL A 91 20.47 6.35 -18.42
CA VAL A 91 19.79 5.99 -19.68
C VAL A 91 19.17 4.60 -19.58
N GLN A 92 17.90 4.47 -19.95
CA GLN A 92 17.19 3.19 -20.08
C GLN A 92 17.00 2.85 -21.56
N ALA A 93 17.23 1.59 -21.93
CA ALA A 93 16.84 1.07 -23.23
C ALA A 93 15.37 0.62 -23.17
N ILE A 94 14.52 1.28 -23.93
CA ILE A 94 13.08 1.01 -24.02
C ILE A 94 12.81 0.32 -25.34
N LYS A 95 12.50 -0.99 -25.30
CA LYS A 95 12.04 -1.71 -26.49
C LYS A 95 10.59 -1.34 -26.74
N VAL A 96 10.23 -1.17 -28.01
CA VAL A 96 8.88 -0.87 -28.45
C VAL A 96 8.49 -1.86 -29.53
N LEU A 97 7.34 -2.48 -29.37
CA LEU A 97 6.67 -3.30 -30.38
C LEU A 97 5.67 -2.42 -31.10
N ILE A 98 5.93 -2.20 -32.38
CA ILE A 98 5.08 -1.42 -33.28
C ILE A 98 4.30 -2.40 -34.15
N ARG A 99 2.98 -2.19 -34.25
CA ARG A 99 2.09 -2.93 -35.14
C ARG A 99 1.49 -1.99 -36.16
N GLU A 100 1.46 -2.43 -37.41
CA GLU A 100 1.06 -1.60 -38.55
C GLU A 100 0.09 -2.39 -39.45
N PRO A 101 -1.03 -1.78 -39.87
CA PRO A 101 -1.95 -2.42 -40.80
C PRO A 101 -1.32 -2.49 -42.20
N GLN A 102 -1.45 -3.66 -42.84
CA GLN A 102 -0.86 -3.91 -44.15
C GLN A 102 -1.80 -3.51 -45.29
N GLY A 103 -1.22 -3.16 -46.44
CA GLY A 103 -1.96 -2.89 -47.67
C GLY A 103 -2.81 -1.61 -47.65
N VAL A 104 -2.62 -0.74 -46.66
CA VAL A 104 -3.42 0.49 -46.51
C VAL A 104 -2.72 1.69 -47.14
N SER A 105 -3.46 2.45 -47.95
CA SER A 105 -2.98 3.71 -48.51
C SER A 105 -3.22 4.89 -47.55
N GLY A 106 -2.34 5.89 -47.62
CA GLY A 106 -2.44 7.11 -46.82
C GLY A 106 -1.91 6.97 -45.39
N LYS A 107 -1.97 8.08 -44.65
CA LYS A 107 -1.50 8.17 -43.26
C LYS A 107 -2.58 7.66 -42.31
N ARG A 108 -2.16 6.90 -41.30
CA ARG A 108 -3.05 6.22 -40.33
C ARG A 108 -3.02 6.91 -38.96
N PRO A 109 -4.11 6.87 -38.19
CA PRO A 109 -4.06 7.25 -36.78
C PRO A 109 -3.15 6.28 -36.01
N ALA A 110 -2.63 6.73 -34.87
CA ALA A 110 -1.74 5.92 -34.06
C ALA A 110 -2.07 6.00 -32.56
N MET A 111 -1.67 4.97 -31.80
CA MET A 111 -1.94 4.88 -30.37
C MET A 111 -0.76 4.29 -29.60
N VAL A 112 -0.36 4.96 -28.51
CA VAL A 112 0.66 4.48 -27.58
C VAL A 112 0.01 3.89 -26.32
N PHE A 113 0.41 2.68 -25.94
CA PHE A 113 -0.11 1.95 -24.78
C PHE A 113 0.75 2.20 -23.54
N MET A 114 0.13 2.60 -22.43
CA MET A 114 0.79 3.01 -21.19
C MET A 114 0.47 2.06 -20.04
N HIS A 115 1.52 1.45 -19.48
CA HIS A 115 1.43 0.40 -18.45
C HIS A 115 0.97 0.93 -17.09
N GLY A 116 0.01 0.24 -16.48
CA GLY A 116 -0.34 0.35 -15.06
C GLY A 116 0.82 -0.06 -14.12
N ALA A 117 0.52 -0.33 -12.85
CA ALA A 117 1.54 -0.68 -11.85
C ALA A 117 2.33 -1.95 -12.25
N GLY A 118 3.55 -2.12 -11.71
CA GLY A 118 4.45 -3.23 -12.06
C GLY A 118 5.46 -2.89 -13.16
N TYR A 119 5.95 -3.91 -13.86
CA TYR A 119 7.07 -3.84 -14.82
C TYR A 119 6.71 -4.47 -16.17
N GLY A 120 5.53 -4.11 -16.72
CA GLY A 120 5.07 -4.61 -18.01
C GLY A 120 6.08 -4.31 -19.15
N THR A 121 6.17 -5.25 -20.10
CA THR A 121 7.04 -5.16 -21.28
C THR A 121 6.19 -5.04 -22.54
N CYS A 122 6.81 -4.67 -23.66
CA CYS A 122 6.13 -4.68 -24.95
C CYS A 122 5.67 -6.07 -25.40
N ASP A 123 6.25 -7.13 -24.82
CA ASP A 123 6.06 -8.52 -25.26
C ASP A 123 4.95 -9.23 -24.45
N ASN A 124 4.67 -8.81 -23.21
CA ASN A 124 3.75 -9.50 -22.29
C ASN A 124 2.46 -8.72 -21.96
N SER A 125 2.28 -7.53 -22.53
CA SER A 125 1.17 -6.64 -22.20
C SER A 125 0.49 -6.13 -23.45
N PHE A 126 -0.84 -5.97 -23.39
CA PHE A 126 -1.67 -5.36 -24.43
C PHE A 126 -1.60 -6.02 -25.83
N GLY A 127 -0.98 -7.19 -25.97
CA GLY A 127 -0.76 -7.83 -27.27
C GLY A 127 -2.06 -8.09 -28.04
N ASP A 128 -3.13 -8.45 -27.33
CA ASP A 128 -4.47 -8.62 -27.88
C ASP A 128 -5.09 -7.30 -28.33
N VAL A 129 -5.33 -6.34 -27.43
CA VAL A 129 -5.99 -5.06 -27.76
C VAL A 129 -5.20 -4.26 -28.81
N ALA A 130 -3.87 -4.25 -28.71
CA ALA A 130 -3.01 -3.54 -29.66
C ALA A 130 -3.01 -4.19 -31.04
N SER A 131 -3.15 -5.51 -31.13
CA SER A 131 -3.29 -6.21 -32.42
C SER A 131 -4.67 -6.00 -33.03
N ASP A 132 -5.73 -6.09 -32.22
CA ASP A 132 -7.09 -5.86 -32.68
C ASP A 132 -7.27 -4.43 -33.18
N LEU A 133 -6.78 -3.44 -32.45
CA LEU A 133 -6.81 -2.04 -32.89
C LEU A 133 -5.93 -1.80 -34.13
N ALA A 134 -4.79 -2.49 -34.25
CA ALA A 134 -3.97 -2.42 -35.46
C ALA A 134 -4.71 -3.01 -36.68
N SER A 135 -5.42 -4.12 -36.51
CA SER A 135 -6.25 -4.73 -37.55
C SER A 135 -7.46 -3.85 -37.94
N ALA A 136 -7.88 -2.95 -37.06
CA ALA A 136 -8.85 -1.88 -37.35
C ALA A 136 -8.20 -0.63 -37.96
N GLY A 137 -6.91 -0.68 -38.29
CA GLY A 137 -6.27 0.33 -39.11
C GLY A 137 -5.44 1.38 -38.39
N PHE A 138 -5.12 1.19 -37.10
CA PHE A 138 -4.21 2.05 -36.35
C PHE A 138 -2.76 1.56 -36.39
N VAL A 139 -1.80 2.46 -36.33
CA VAL A 139 -0.43 2.10 -35.91
C VAL A 139 -0.39 2.06 -34.39
N THR A 140 -0.08 0.91 -33.79
CA THR A 140 -0.01 0.78 -32.34
C THR A 140 1.43 0.63 -31.86
N ALA A 141 1.75 1.22 -30.71
CA ALA A 141 3.04 1.05 -30.05
C ALA A 141 2.86 0.64 -28.60
N VAL A 142 3.37 -0.55 -28.27
CA VAL A 142 3.53 -1.01 -26.89
C VAL A 142 5.00 -0.97 -26.56
N LEU A 143 5.38 -0.24 -25.53
CA LEU A 143 6.77 -0.07 -25.07
C LEU A 143 6.99 -0.78 -23.76
N ASP A 144 8.23 -1.13 -23.43
CA ASP A 144 8.58 -1.46 -22.05
C ASP A 144 8.28 -0.28 -21.13
N LYS A 145 7.78 -0.56 -19.93
CA LYS A 145 7.51 0.50 -18.97
C LYS A 145 8.79 1.30 -18.66
N PRO A 146 8.77 2.64 -18.77
CA PRO A 146 9.86 3.48 -18.29
C PRO A 146 9.91 3.45 -16.77
N VAL A 147 10.98 2.90 -16.21
CA VAL A 147 11.11 2.66 -14.76
C VAL A 147 12.41 3.19 -14.17
N TRP A 148 13.49 3.24 -14.95
CA TRP A 148 14.85 3.52 -14.47
C TRP A 148 15.15 2.73 -13.20
N ASN A 149 15.67 3.36 -12.14
CA ASN A 149 15.98 2.73 -10.87
C ASN A 149 14.84 2.85 -9.84
N THR A 150 13.59 3.02 -10.30
CA THR A 150 12.42 3.18 -9.41
C THR A 150 11.73 1.85 -9.10
N THR A 151 11.02 1.82 -7.97
CA THR A 151 10.09 0.74 -7.60
C THR A 151 8.65 1.17 -7.81
N ASP A 152 7.69 0.27 -7.60
CA ASP A 152 6.26 0.63 -7.61
C ASP A 152 5.91 1.71 -6.58
N ILE A 153 6.71 1.88 -5.53
CA ILE A 153 6.49 2.88 -4.49
C ILE A 153 7.21 4.21 -4.80
N SER A 154 8.32 4.18 -5.53
CA SER A 154 9.16 5.36 -5.81
C SER A 154 9.10 5.84 -7.27
N ARG A 155 8.04 5.44 -7.99
CA ARG A 155 7.85 5.73 -9.42
C ARG A 155 7.95 7.22 -9.72
N ASP A 156 8.65 7.56 -10.81
CA ASP A 156 8.81 8.92 -11.30
C ASP A 156 7.84 9.20 -12.46
N TYR A 157 6.61 9.59 -12.12
CA TYR A 157 5.55 9.81 -13.11
C TYR A 157 5.90 10.90 -14.15
N PRO A 158 6.48 12.06 -13.79
CA PRO A 158 6.93 13.05 -14.78
C PRO A 158 7.99 12.51 -15.75
N ALA A 159 9.00 11.77 -15.27
CA ALA A 159 10.00 11.19 -16.17
C ALA A 159 9.37 10.13 -17.10
N SER A 160 8.51 9.27 -16.56
CA SER A 160 7.78 8.29 -17.37
C SER A 160 6.95 8.98 -18.46
N ALA A 161 6.28 10.10 -18.15
CA ALA A 161 5.50 10.86 -19.14
C ALA A 161 6.37 11.30 -20.32
N LYS A 162 7.56 11.86 -20.06
CA LYS A 162 8.50 12.27 -21.12
C LYS A 162 9.02 11.10 -21.96
N ALA A 163 9.19 9.92 -21.38
CA ALA A 163 9.55 8.73 -22.13
C ALA A 163 8.42 8.21 -23.03
N TYR A 164 7.17 8.25 -22.55
CA TYR A 164 6.00 7.96 -23.40
C TYR A 164 5.88 8.98 -24.54
N ASP A 165 6.06 10.27 -24.23
CA ASP A 165 6.06 11.35 -25.22
C ASP A 165 7.14 11.15 -26.29
N ARG A 166 8.31 10.63 -25.91
CA ARG A 166 9.35 10.31 -26.89
C ARG A 166 8.95 9.20 -27.88
N VAL A 167 8.16 8.22 -27.44
CA VAL A 167 7.62 7.18 -28.33
C VAL A 167 6.51 7.76 -29.21
N ILE A 168 5.69 8.67 -28.69
CA ILE A 168 4.69 9.42 -29.46
C ILE A 168 5.38 10.23 -30.58
N GLU A 169 6.44 10.96 -30.27
CA GLU A 169 7.23 11.71 -31.26
C GLU A 169 7.85 10.79 -32.31
N TYR A 170 8.35 9.62 -31.91
CA TYR A 170 8.81 8.62 -32.88
C TYR A 170 7.70 8.20 -33.84
N LEU A 171 6.48 7.92 -33.35
CA LEU A 171 5.35 7.56 -34.20
C LEU A 171 4.94 8.70 -35.12
N ARG A 172 4.88 9.94 -34.63
CA ARG A 172 4.57 11.14 -35.43
C ARG A 172 5.54 11.34 -36.60
N GLY A 173 6.78 10.88 -36.44
CA GLY A 173 7.82 10.94 -37.47
C GLY A 173 7.75 9.84 -38.54
N LEU A 174 6.86 8.85 -38.41
CA LEU A 174 6.70 7.79 -39.41
C LEU A 174 5.89 8.27 -40.61
N ASP A 175 6.32 7.90 -41.82
CA ASP A 175 5.68 8.35 -43.07
C ASP A 175 4.23 7.88 -43.23
N ASN A 176 3.89 6.72 -42.65
CA ASN A 176 2.57 6.12 -42.67
C ASN A 176 1.67 6.57 -41.50
N VAL A 177 2.14 7.43 -40.59
CA VAL A 177 1.36 7.93 -39.45
C VAL A 177 0.89 9.37 -39.69
N ASN A 178 -0.37 9.64 -39.35
CA ASN A 178 -0.89 10.99 -39.28
C ASN A 178 -0.52 11.59 -37.93
N ALA A 179 0.47 12.49 -37.92
CA ALA A 179 0.97 13.13 -36.71
C ALA A 179 -0.10 13.90 -35.90
N LYS A 180 -1.23 14.27 -36.51
CA LYS A 180 -2.37 14.94 -35.85
C LYS A 180 -3.44 13.99 -35.32
N GLN A 181 -3.26 12.68 -35.48
CA GLN A 181 -4.17 11.64 -34.99
C GLN A 181 -3.43 10.60 -34.14
N VAL A 182 -2.50 11.05 -33.29
CA VAL A 182 -1.81 10.20 -32.33
C VAL A 182 -2.43 10.37 -30.94
N GLY A 183 -2.88 9.26 -30.35
CA GLY A 183 -3.50 9.23 -29.03
C GLY A 183 -2.82 8.25 -28.08
N ILE A 184 -3.39 8.13 -26.88
CA ILE A 184 -2.85 7.27 -25.81
C ILE A 184 -3.92 6.32 -25.27
N TYR A 185 -3.46 5.17 -24.78
CA TYR A 185 -4.23 4.22 -24.00
C TYR A 185 -3.55 4.04 -22.64
N ALA A 186 -4.17 4.50 -21.56
CA ALA A 186 -3.62 4.48 -20.21
C ALA A 186 -4.48 3.64 -19.27
N THR A 187 -3.84 2.75 -18.53
CA THR A 187 -4.46 1.84 -17.57
C THR A 187 -4.03 2.14 -16.13
N SER A 188 -5.00 2.20 -15.21
CA SER A 188 -4.73 2.26 -13.77
C SER A 188 -3.69 3.34 -13.39
N GLU A 189 -2.53 2.97 -12.84
CA GLU A 189 -1.41 3.87 -12.49
C GLU A 189 -1.00 4.82 -13.64
N SER A 190 -0.99 4.38 -14.90
CA SER A 190 -0.50 5.25 -15.99
C SER A 190 -1.44 6.41 -16.29
N THR A 191 -2.63 6.43 -15.71
CA THR A 191 -3.52 7.59 -15.83
C THR A 191 -2.96 8.81 -15.08
N TRP A 192 -2.16 8.60 -14.03
CA TRP A 192 -1.33 9.68 -13.44
C TRP A 192 -0.25 10.18 -14.39
N ILE A 193 0.41 9.26 -15.09
CA ILE A 193 1.45 9.57 -16.08
C ILE A 193 0.84 10.33 -17.26
N SER A 194 -0.32 9.88 -17.74
CA SER A 194 -1.05 10.50 -18.86
C SER A 194 -1.39 11.95 -18.57
N SER A 195 -1.75 12.28 -17.32
CA SER A 195 -2.03 13.66 -16.93
C SER A 195 -0.81 14.56 -17.04
N TYR A 196 0.38 14.10 -16.65
CA TYR A 196 1.62 14.85 -16.89
C TYR A 196 1.90 15.01 -18.38
N LEU A 197 1.73 13.93 -19.16
CA LEU A 197 1.95 13.95 -20.60
C LEU A 197 1.03 14.96 -21.32
N LEU A 198 -0.28 14.94 -21.07
CA LEU A 198 -1.26 15.85 -21.69
C LEU A 198 -1.13 17.33 -21.25
N GLN A 199 -0.42 17.58 -20.14
CA GLN A 199 -0.03 18.94 -19.74
C GLN A 199 1.13 19.47 -20.56
N GLU A 200 2.08 18.61 -20.93
CA GLU A 200 3.29 18.96 -21.68
C GLU A 200 3.04 18.93 -23.20
N ASP A 201 2.52 17.82 -23.73
CA ASP A 201 2.21 17.63 -25.14
C ASP A 201 0.77 18.07 -25.47
N ARG A 202 0.66 19.09 -26.32
CA ARG A 202 -0.63 19.66 -26.73
C ARG A 202 -1.22 19.06 -28.00
N ASP A 203 -0.48 18.22 -28.69
CA ASP A 203 -0.84 17.62 -29.97
C ASP A 203 -1.37 16.18 -29.82
N ILE A 204 -1.59 15.70 -28.59
CA ILE A 204 -2.33 14.45 -28.35
C ILE A 204 -3.76 14.61 -28.84
N ALA A 205 -4.21 13.71 -29.72
CA ALA A 205 -5.48 13.84 -30.42
C ALA A 205 -6.67 13.31 -29.60
N PHE A 206 -6.47 12.26 -28.81
CA PHE A 206 -7.49 11.60 -27.99
C PHE A 206 -6.82 10.73 -26.91
N GLN A 207 -7.57 10.32 -25.89
CA GLN A 207 -7.10 9.42 -24.85
C GLN A 207 -8.13 8.35 -24.49
N ILE A 208 -7.62 7.18 -24.11
CA ILE A 208 -8.39 6.09 -23.54
C ILE A 208 -7.90 5.84 -22.11
N LEU A 209 -8.82 5.80 -21.16
CA LEU A 209 -8.58 5.61 -19.74
C LEU A 209 -9.28 4.32 -19.27
N LEU A 210 -8.49 3.28 -19.03
CA LEU A 210 -8.96 2.01 -18.47
C LEU A 210 -8.82 2.03 -16.95
N SER A 211 -9.92 1.80 -16.24
CA SER A 211 -9.99 1.74 -14.78
C SER A 211 -9.10 2.82 -14.12
N PRO A 212 -9.29 4.11 -14.46
CA PRO A 212 -8.34 5.16 -14.15
C PRO A 212 -8.15 5.39 -12.65
N MET A 213 -6.89 5.52 -12.24
CA MET A 213 -6.51 6.11 -10.96
C MET A 213 -6.63 7.64 -11.03
N VAL A 214 -7.81 8.15 -10.74
CA VAL A 214 -8.11 9.59 -10.91
C VAL A 214 -7.48 10.45 -9.81
N PHE A 215 -7.48 9.98 -8.57
CA PHE A 215 -7.00 10.73 -7.40
C PHE A 215 -5.55 10.41 -7.06
N SER A 216 -4.90 11.22 -6.21
CA SER A 216 -3.48 11.03 -5.86
C SER A 216 -3.21 9.62 -5.31
N PRO A 217 -1.98 9.07 -5.41
CA PRO A 217 -1.68 7.74 -4.90
C PRO A 217 -2.03 7.57 -3.42
N ARG A 218 -1.85 8.60 -2.59
CA ARG A 218 -2.31 8.56 -1.18
C ARG A 218 -3.81 8.31 -1.06
N GLN A 219 -4.62 8.99 -1.86
CA GLN A 219 -6.07 8.88 -1.81
C GLN A 219 -6.57 7.59 -2.45
N SER A 220 -6.03 7.22 -3.61
CA SER A 220 -6.42 6.03 -4.35
C SER A 220 -6.02 4.75 -3.62
N LEU A 221 -4.79 4.66 -3.10
CA LEU A 221 -4.37 3.52 -2.27
C LEU A 221 -5.11 3.49 -0.93
N GLY A 222 -5.33 4.66 -0.32
CA GLY A 222 -6.12 4.77 0.90
C GLY A 222 -7.56 4.27 0.70
N PHE A 223 -8.19 4.62 -0.43
CA PHE A 223 -9.51 4.14 -0.82
C PHE A 223 -9.51 2.62 -1.02
N PHE A 224 -8.62 2.12 -1.87
CA PHE A 224 -8.49 0.70 -2.20
C PHE A 224 -8.32 -0.16 -0.94
N VAL A 225 -7.34 0.17 -0.09
CA VAL A 225 -7.07 -0.60 1.13
C VAL A 225 -8.22 -0.48 2.13
N THR A 226 -8.88 0.68 2.22
CA THR A 226 -10.04 0.85 3.10
C THR A 226 -11.24 0.01 2.65
N GLN A 227 -11.53 0.03 1.35
CA GLN A 227 -12.60 -0.75 0.76
C GLN A 227 -12.34 -2.24 0.96
N ASP A 228 -11.13 -2.71 0.69
CA ASP A 228 -10.77 -4.12 0.83
C ASP A 228 -10.78 -4.58 2.28
N PHE A 229 -10.31 -3.77 3.23
CA PHE A 229 -10.38 -4.13 4.66
C PHE A 229 -11.83 -4.29 5.12
N THR A 230 -12.73 -3.46 4.60
CA THR A 230 -14.17 -3.56 4.87
C THR A 230 -14.75 -4.82 4.24
N LEU A 231 -14.39 -5.13 2.99
CA LEU A 231 -14.86 -6.30 2.26
C LEU A 231 -14.38 -7.63 2.86
N VAL A 232 -13.15 -7.70 3.39
CA VAL A 232 -12.65 -8.93 4.06
C VAL A 232 -13.19 -9.10 5.49
N GLY A 233 -13.96 -8.15 6.00
CA GLY A 233 -14.52 -8.19 7.36
C GLY A 233 -13.47 -7.96 8.46
N ALA A 234 -12.42 -7.16 8.18
CA ALA A 234 -11.45 -6.78 9.20
C ALA A 234 -12.14 -5.93 10.29
N ASN A 235 -11.75 -6.12 11.55
CA ASN A 235 -12.26 -5.29 12.64
C ASN A 235 -11.94 -3.80 12.41
N ASP A 236 -12.85 -2.90 12.80
CA ASP A 236 -12.70 -1.44 12.67
C ASP A 236 -11.37 -0.90 13.20
N GLY A 237 -10.82 -1.54 14.23
CA GLY A 237 -9.49 -1.26 14.75
C GLY A 237 -8.38 -1.43 13.71
N TYR A 238 -8.37 -2.55 13.00
CA TYR A 238 -7.44 -2.79 11.89
C TYR A 238 -7.71 -1.86 10.71
N GLN A 239 -8.97 -1.57 10.40
CA GLN A 239 -9.32 -0.56 9.40
C GLN A 239 -8.67 0.79 9.74
N SER A 240 -8.74 1.23 11.00
CA SER A 240 -8.13 2.49 11.45
C SER A 240 -6.60 2.60 11.27
N ILE A 241 -5.90 1.47 11.12
CA ILE A 241 -4.45 1.44 10.80
C ILE A 241 -4.19 2.04 9.42
N VAL A 242 -5.08 1.80 8.45
CA VAL A 242 -4.97 2.29 7.08
C VAL A 242 -4.83 3.81 7.06
N GLN A 243 -5.65 4.52 7.84
CA GLN A 243 -5.59 5.99 7.88
C GLN A 243 -4.28 6.50 8.45
N ARG A 244 -3.71 5.80 9.44
CA ARG A 244 -2.42 6.15 10.05
C ARG A 244 -1.29 5.90 9.08
N LEU A 245 -1.30 4.75 8.40
CA LEU A 245 -0.32 4.39 7.39
C LEU A 245 -0.31 5.39 6.23
N PHE A 246 -1.48 5.68 5.65
CA PHE A 246 -1.61 6.66 4.56
C PHE A 246 -1.61 8.12 5.03
N SER A 247 -1.40 8.39 6.32
CA SER A 247 -1.06 9.74 6.83
C SER A 247 0.44 9.94 7.03
N VAL A 248 1.27 8.93 6.74
CA VAL A 248 2.72 9.04 6.78
C VAL A 248 3.19 10.12 5.79
N ASP A 249 4.04 11.03 6.29
CA ASP A 249 4.75 12.00 5.46
C ASP A 249 5.89 11.29 4.72
N ALA A 250 5.54 10.68 3.57
CA ALA A 250 6.45 9.91 2.74
C ALA A 250 7.62 10.76 2.21
N GLY A 251 7.43 12.08 2.12
CA GLY A 251 8.48 13.02 1.72
C GLY A 251 9.69 13.03 2.65
N LEU A 252 9.52 12.70 3.94
CA LEU A 252 10.63 12.52 4.88
C LEU A 252 11.58 11.38 4.48
N PHE A 253 11.13 10.47 3.62
CA PHE A 253 11.88 9.31 3.15
C PHE A 253 12.22 9.39 1.66
N GLY A 254 12.08 10.58 1.05
CA GLY A 254 12.36 10.78 -0.37
C GLY A 254 11.26 10.31 -1.32
N LEU A 255 10.09 9.93 -0.82
CA LEU A 255 8.93 9.54 -1.63
C LEU A 255 8.01 10.75 -1.84
N THR A 256 8.16 11.43 -2.97
CA THR A 256 7.41 12.65 -3.31
C THR A 256 6.22 12.41 -4.24
N ASN A 257 6.02 11.17 -4.68
CA ASN A 257 5.02 10.76 -5.65
C ASN A 257 3.64 10.45 -5.03
N PHE A 258 3.47 10.51 -3.71
CA PHE A 258 2.18 10.17 -3.06
C PHE A 258 1.11 11.28 -3.15
N ASP A 259 1.55 12.53 -3.22
CA ASP A 259 0.70 13.73 -3.20
C ASP A 259 0.85 14.53 -4.50
N ILE A 260 0.65 13.85 -5.63
CA ILE A 260 0.71 14.48 -6.96
C ILE A 260 -0.57 15.27 -7.28
N HIS A 261 -0.42 16.26 -8.15
CA HIS A 261 -1.50 17.10 -8.66
C HIS A 261 -1.78 16.78 -10.13
N THR A 262 -2.47 15.67 -10.38
CA THR A 262 -2.80 15.18 -11.73
C THR A 262 -4.25 15.45 -12.15
N LEU A 263 -5.11 15.89 -11.23
CA LEU A 263 -6.48 16.30 -11.53
C LEU A 263 -6.53 17.74 -12.03
N VAL A 264 -6.13 17.95 -13.29
CA VAL A 264 -6.15 19.26 -13.93
C VAL A 264 -7.01 19.26 -15.18
N PRO A 265 -7.79 20.31 -15.48
CA PRO A 265 -8.65 20.37 -16.67
C PRO A 265 -7.89 20.08 -17.97
N ARG A 266 -6.65 20.56 -18.07
CA ARG A 266 -5.83 20.39 -19.28
C ARG A 266 -5.65 18.92 -19.68
N ALA A 267 -5.50 18.02 -18.70
CA ALA A 267 -5.33 16.60 -18.95
C ALA A 267 -6.57 15.96 -19.59
N TYR A 268 -7.73 16.62 -19.56
CA TYR A 268 -9.01 16.11 -20.07
C TYR A 268 -9.56 16.98 -21.22
N ALA A 269 -8.69 17.78 -21.87
CA ALA A 269 -9.08 18.69 -22.95
C ALA A 269 -9.31 18.00 -24.31
N VAL A 270 -9.02 16.71 -24.42
CA VAL A 270 -9.10 15.91 -25.65
C VAL A 270 -10.23 14.87 -25.55
N PRO A 271 -10.82 14.42 -26.67
CA PRO A 271 -11.77 13.32 -26.69
C PRO A 271 -11.29 12.15 -25.80
N THR A 272 -12.15 11.73 -24.87
CA THR A 272 -11.77 10.78 -23.81
C THR A 272 -12.75 9.61 -23.76
N TYR A 273 -12.24 8.40 -23.87
CA TYR A 273 -12.97 7.18 -23.57
C TYR A 273 -12.58 6.67 -22.20
N VAL A 274 -13.55 6.32 -21.36
CA VAL A 274 -13.34 5.77 -20.02
C VAL A 274 -14.04 4.43 -19.92
N ALA A 275 -13.31 3.41 -19.52
CA ALA A 275 -13.86 2.06 -19.36
C ALA A 275 -13.58 1.51 -17.96
N TYR A 276 -14.62 0.94 -17.33
CA TYR A 276 -14.54 0.31 -16.01
C TYR A 276 -15.13 -1.09 -16.04
N GLY A 277 -14.60 -1.95 -15.17
CA GLY A 277 -15.18 -3.25 -14.86
C GLY A 277 -16.08 -3.13 -13.65
N SER A 278 -17.25 -3.73 -13.68
CA SER A 278 -18.19 -3.64 -12.56
C SER A 278 -17.69 -4.34 -11.29
N LYS A 279 -16.67 -5.21 -11.40
CA LYS A 279 -16.00 -5.85 -10.25
C LYS A 279 -14.70 -5.15 -9.84
N ASP A 280 -14.33 -4.06 -10.48
CA ASP A 280 -13.15 -3.29 -10.09
C ASP A 280 -13.38 -2.60 -8.73
N VAL A 281 -12.80 -3.19 -7.69
CA VAL A 281 -12.81 -2.67 -6.32
C VAL A 281 -11.60 -1.77 -6.01
N MET A 282 -10.70 -1.58 -6.96
CA MET A 282 -9.47 -0.78 -6.77
C MET A 282 -9.70 0.70 -7.03
N THR A 283 -10.64 1.05 -7.91
CA THR A 283 -10.90 2.44 -8.32
C THR A 283 -12.14 3.03 -7.63
N ALA A 284 -12.07 4.32 -7.28
CA ALA A 284 -13.23 5.09 -6.86
C ALA A 284 -14.06 5.51 -8.08
N GLN A 285 -14.78 4.56 -8.69
CA GLN A 285 -15.41 4.72 -10.02
C GLN A 285 -16.37 5.91 -10.11
N VAL A 286 -17.29 6.05 -9.15
CA VAL A 286 -18.35 7.07 -9.16
C VAL A 286 -17.74 8.47 -9.02
N GLU A 287 -16.87 8.66 -8.03
CA GLU A 287 -16.18 9.95 -7.84
C GLU A 287 -15.17 10.23 -8.96
N GLY A 288 -14.52 9.20 -9.48
CA GLY A 288 -13.57 9.27 -10.60
C GLY A 288 -14.23 9.77 -11.87
N VAL A 289 -15.36 9.18 -12.29
CA VAL A 289 -16.11 9.64 -13.47
C VAL A 289 -16.61 11.07 -13.29
N ARG A 290 -17.14 11.42 -12.12
CA ARG A 290 -17.56 12.81 -11.83
C ARG A 290 -16.39 13.79 -11.96
N ALA A 291 -15.21 13.43 -11.47
CA ALA A 291 -14.02 14.28 -11.55
C ALA A 291 -13.48 14.40 -12.98
N ILE A 292 -13.49 13.32 -13.77
CA ILE A 292 -13.14 13.33 -15.20
C ILE A 292 -14.08 14.26 -15.97
N LEU A 293 -15.40 14.07 -15.85
CA LEU A 293 -16.41 14.89 -16.53
C LEU A 293 -16.28 16.37 -16.12
N TYR A 294 -16.13 16.66 -14.83
CA TYR A 294 -15.95 18.02 -14.34
C TYR A 294 -14.72 18.70 -14.96
N ASN A 295 -13.56 18.02 -14.99
CA ASN A 295 -12.34 18.58 -15.54
C ASN A 295 -12.38 18.70 -17.07
N ALA A 296 -12.99 17.74 -17.77
CA ALA A 296 -13.22 17.80 -19.21
C ALA A 296 -14.10 19.01 -19.58
N HIS A 297 -15.25 19.18 -18.92
CA HIS A 297 -16.13 20.32 -19.17
C HIS A 297 -15.45 21.66 -18.86
N LYS A 298 -14.65 21.73 -17.79
CA LYS A 298 -13.85 22.93 -17.46
C LYS A 298 -12.79 23.25 -18.52
N ALA A 299 -12.33 22.24 -19.27
CA ALA A 299 -11.46 22.42 -20.42
C ALA A 299 -12.21 22.64 -21.75
N GLY A 300 -13.54 22.72 -21.72
CA GLY A 300 -14.39 22.86 -22.90
C GLY A 300 -14.62 21.55 -23.67
N ASN A 301 -14.20 20.41 -23.12
CA ASN A 301 -14.38 19.10 -23.73
C ASN A 301 -15.65 18.42 -23.24
N TRP A 302 -16.61 18.23 -24.14
CA TRP A 302 -17.85 17.47 -23.92
C TRP A 302 -17.84 16.10 -24.60
N ASN A 303 -16.74 15.76 -25.28
CA ASN A 303 -16.57 14.48 -25.96
C ASN A 303 -15.94 13.46 -24.99
N VAL A 304 -16.71 13.10 -23.95
CA VAL A 304 -16.34 12.07 -22.97
C VAL A 304 -17.33 10.92 -23.05
N THR A 305 -16.83 9.72 -23.31
CA THR A 305 -17.62 8.49 -23.40
C THR A 305 -17.21 7.55 -22.29
N VAL A 306 -18.17 7.08 -21.51
CA VAL A 306 -17.98 6.20 -20.35
C VAL A 306 -18.71 4.89 -20.60
N ARG A 307 -18.01 3.77 -20.39
CA ARG A 307 -18.54 2.41 -20.46
C ARG A 307 -18.22 1.64 -19.19
N SER A 308 -19.23 0.96 -18.65
CA SER A 308 -19.07 0.02 -17.54
C SER A 308 -19.47 -1.38 -17.96
N TYR A 309 -18.52 -2.30 -17.92
CA TYR A 309 -18.71 -3.67 -18.38
C TYR A 309 -19.09 -4.58 -17.22
N PRO A 310 -20.22 -5.31 -17.31
CA PRO A 310 -20.65 -6.20 -16.25
C PRO A 310 -19.65 -7.35 -16.07
N VAL A 311 -19.43 -7.77 -14.83
CA VAL A 311 -18.62 -8.94 -14.44
C VAL A 311 -17.10 -8.79 -14.68
N ALA A 312 -16.67 -7.77 -15.42
CA ALA A 312 -15.27 -7.51 -15.74
C ALA A 312 -14.48 -7.02 -14.51
N ASN A 313 -13.22 -7.48 -14.38
CA ASN A 313 -12.27 -7.09 -13.34
C ASN A 313 -11.57 -5.74 -13.63
N HIS A 314 -10.52 -5.40 -12.88
CA HIS A 314 -9.83 -4.11 -13.01
C HIS A 314 -9.16 -3.92 -14.37
N VAL A 315 -8.77 -5.01 -15.06
CA VAL A 315 -8.22 -4.99 -16.43
C VAL A 315 -9.24 -5.36 -17.52
N LEU A 316 -10.54 -5.36 -17.19
CA LEU A 316 -11.69 -5.69 -18.04
C LEU A 316 -11.71 -7.11 -18.60
N ARG A 317 -11.12 -8.05 -17.87
CA ARG A 317 -11.17 -9.49 -18.19
C ARG A 317 -12.19 -10.22 -17.33
N LEU A 318 -12.59 -11.38 -17.83
CA LEU A 318 -13.44 -12.36 -17.14
C LEU A 318 -12.52 -13.38 -16.47
N GLY A 319 -12.46 -13.39 -15.13
CA GLY A 319 -11.64 -14.33 -14.36
C GLY A 319 -10.69 -13.64 -13.37
N ASP A 320 -9.81 -14.44 -12.78
CA ASP A 320 -8.76 -14.00 -11.84
C ASP A 320 -7.62 -13.32 -12.61
N GLU A 321 -7.11 -12.20 -12.10
CA GLU A 321 -6.03 -11.43 -12.76
C GLU A 321 -4.67 -12.12 -12.73
N SER A 322 -4.49 -13.12 -11.87
CA SER A 322 -3.28 -13.93 -11.78
C SER A 322 -3.19 -15.02 -12.86
N GLU A 323 -4.29 -15.28 -13.58
CA GLU A 323 -4.32 -16.25 -14.68
C GLU A 323 -4.04 -15.57 -16.03
N GLU A 324 -3.02 -16.07 -16.74
CA GLU A 324 -2.70 -15.59 -18.09
C GLU A 324 -3.76 -16.01 -19.11
N GLY A 325 -4.13 -15.11 -20.02
CA GLY A 325 -5.00 -15.42 -21.17
C GLY A 325 -6.50 -15.43 -20.87
N THR A 326 -6.95 -14.88 -19.75
CA THR A 326 -8.38 -14.70 -19.47
C THR A 326 -9.05 -13.82 -20.55
N PRO A 327 -10.27 -14.17 -21.01
CA PRO A 327 -10.93 -13.43 -22.07
C PRO A 327 -11.37 -12.04 -21.58
N PHE A 328 -11.45 -11.06 -22.48
CA PHE A 328 -12.06 -9.76 -22.15
C PHE A 328 -13.57 -9.87 -21.94
N ALA A 329 -14.15 -8.88 -21.27
CA ALA A 329 -15.59 -8.68 -21.30
C ALA A 329 -16.04 -8.50 -22.77
N ASP A 330 -17.05 -9.28 -23.17
CA ASP A 330 -17.38 -9.55 -24.58
C ASP A 330 -17.33 -8.32 -25.49
N ALA A 331 -18.08 -7.26 -25.18
CA ALA A 331 -18.21 -6.09 -26.05
C ALA A 331 -17.04 -5.06 -25.93
N TYR A 332 -16.16 -5.20 -24.94
CA TYR A 332 -15.22 -4.14 -24.58
C TYR A 332 -14.29 -3.74 -25.72
N VAL A 333 -13.66 -4.73 -26.37
CA VAL A 333 -12.64 -4.45 -27.39
C VAL A 333 -13.29 -3.83 -28.63
N ASP A 334 -14.46 -4.32 -29.03
CA ASP A 334 -15.20 -3.80 -30.18
C ASP A 334 -15.68 -2.36 -29.93
N ASP A 335 -16.27 -2.09 -28.75
CA ASP A 335 -16.70 -0.74 -28.35
C ASP A 335 -15.54 0.26 -28.31
N LEU A 336 -14.37 -0.18 -27.86
CA LEU A 336 -13.15 0.64 -27.85
C LEU A 336 -12.67 0.96 -29.26
N ILE A 337 -12.68 -0.04 -30.14
CA ILE A 337 -12.25 0.10 -31.54
C ILE A 337 -13.21 1.04 -32.27
N ASP A 338 -14.51 0.82 -32.15
CA ASP A 338 -15.54 1.66 -32.78
C ASP A 338 -15.43 3.11 -32.31
N TRP A 339 -15.24 3.33 -31.00
CA TRP A 339 -14.96 4.66 -30.45
C TRP A 339 -13.72 5.30 -31.06
N SER A 340 -12.63 4.55 -31.16
CA SER A 340 -11.34 5.04 -31.66
C SER A 340 -11.43 5.41 -33.14
N VAL A 341 -12.02 4.53 -33.95
CA VAL A 341 -12.21 4.72 -35.39
C VAL A 341 -13.13 5.91 -35.66
N GLY A 342 -14.30 5.97 -35.02
CA GLY A 342 -15.23 7.08 -35.20
C GLY A 342 -14.66 8.43 -34.75
N THR A 343 -13.96 8.45 -33.61
CA THR A 343 -13.32 9.67 -33.09
C THR A 343 -12.22 10.18 -34.01
N THR A 344 -11.36 9.28 -34.51
CA THR A 344 -10.28 9.67 -35.43
C THR A 344 -10.80 10.05 -36.81
N ALA A 345 -11.89 9.44 -37.28
CA ALA A 345 -12.60 9.86 -38.49
C ALA A 345 -13.30 11.23 -38.35
N GLY A 346 -13.34 11.82 -37.14
CA GLY A 346 -13.96 13.11 -36.89
C GLY A 346 -15.49 13.06 -36.88
N LEU A 347 -16.07 11.87 -36.65
CA LEU A 347 -17.52 11.67 -36.65
C LEU A 347 -18.14 12.07 -35.30
N ALA A 348 -19.42 12.42 -35.34
CA ALA A 348 -20.19 12.71 -34.13
C ALA A 348 -20.77 11.42 -33.54
N GLN A 349 -20.47 11.12 -32.28
CA GLN A 349 -21.05 9.96 -31.59
C GLN A 349 -22.57 10.13 -31.43
N THR A 350 -23.33 9.08 -31.76
CA THR A 350 -24.80 9.02 -31.65
C THR A 350 -25.28 8.16 -30.50
N SER A 351 -24.49 7.17 -30.05
CA SER A 351 -24.83 6.41 -28.84
C SER A 351 -24.66 7.24 -27.57
N GLU A 352 -25.34 6.82 -26.51
CA GLU A 352 -25.30 7.49 -25.21
C GLU A 352 -23.88 7.63 -24.67
N ARG A 353 -23.60 8.78 -24.05
CA ARG A 353 -22.26 9.10 -23.52
C ARG A 353 -21.88 8.25 -22.31
N VAL A 354 -22.86 7.79 -21.54
CA VAL A 354 -22.64 6.93 -20.36
C VAL A 354 -23.51 5.68 -20.49
N GLY A 355 -22.90 4.54 -20.78
CA GLY A 355 -23.60 3.29 -21.08
C GLY A 355 -23.01 2.08 -20.34
N GLY A 356 -23.75 0.98 -20.32
CA GLY A 356 -23.41 -0.27 -19.62
C GLY A 356 -24.06 -0.39 -18.25
N THR A 357 -23.43 -1.11 -17.32
CA THR A 357 -23.98 -1.28 -15.96
C THR A 357 -23.78 -0.03 -15.08
N ASN A 358 -24.65 0.16 -14.10
CA ASN A 358 -24.50 1.25 -13.14
C ASN A 358 -23.14 1.16 -12.43
N LEU A 359 -22.48 2.31 -12.28
CA LEU A 359 -21.26 2.42 -11.49
C LEU A 359 -21.65 2.39 -10.01
N TYR A 360 -20.87 1.65 -9.21
CA TYR A 360 -21.06 1.54 -7.77
C TYR A 360 -19.74 1.78 -7.06
N GLN A 361 -19.81 2.47 -5.92
CA GLN A 361 -18.65 2.77 -5.07
C GLN A 361 -19.09 2.63 -3.61
N SER A 362 -18.50 1.68 -2.88
CA SER A 362 -19.00 1.28 -1.55
C SER A 362 -18.79 2.34 -0.47
N ILE A 363 -17.68 3.07 -0.55
CA ILE A 363 -17.26 4.11 0.39
C ILE A 363 -16.92 5.39 -0.35
N GLY A 364 -16.88 6.52 0.34
CA GLY A 364 -16.32 7.77 -0.18
C GLY A 364 -14.79 7.74 -0.25
N LEU A 365 -14.23 8.55 -1.15
CA LEU A 365 -12.79 8.79 -1.21
C LEU A 365 -12.30 9.37 0.14
N PRO A 366 -11.21 8.84 0.74
CA PRO A 366 -10.71 9.29 2.03
C PRO A 366 -9.99 10.65 1.92
N ARG A 367 -10.75 11.72 1.71
CA ARG A 367 -10.23 13.09 1.48
C ARG A 367 -9.48 13.69 2.68
N ALA A 368 -9.68 13.13 3.88
CA ALA A 368 -8.98 13.55 5.09
C ALA A 368 -7.52 13.07 5.15
N LEU A 369 -7.13 12.13 4.28
CA LEU A 369 -5.75 11.65 4.19
C LEU A 369 -4.83 12.73 3.67
N LYS A 370 -3.84 13.07 4.49
CA LYS A 370 -2.75 14.00 4.16
C LYS A 370 -1.52 13.63 4.96
N ALA A 371 -0.35 14.03 4.45
CA ALA A 371 0.90 13.88 5.18
C ALA A 371 0.83 14.57 6.56
N ARG A 372 1.19 13.83 7.61
CA ARG A 372 1.25 14.31 9.00
C ARG A 372 2.67 14.18 9.54
N ARG A 373 3.51 15.19 9.28
CA ARG A 373 4.93 15.19 9.62
C ARG A 373 5.23 14.86 11.08
N THR A 374 4.57 15.55 12.02
CA THR A 374 4.79 15.34 13.47
C THR A 374 4.41 13.93 13.91
N GLY A 375 3.25 13.44 13.46
CA GLY A 375 2.80 12.07 13.75
C GLY A 375 3.73 11.02 13.15
N THR A 376 4.29 11.30 11.96
CA THR A 376 5.26 10.44 11.28
C THR A 376 6.56 10.34 12.06
N ILE A 377 7.15 11.48 12.48
CA ILE A 377 8.40 11.50 13.27
C ILE A 377 8.19 10.75 14.59
N TYR A 378 7.08 11.03 15.29
CA TYR A 378 6.75 10.32 16.52
C TYR A 378 6.63 8.80 16.29
N GLY A 379 5.88 8.40 15.27
CA GLY A 379 5.71 7.00 14.88
C GLY A 379 7.05 6.32 14.59
N VAL A 380 7.92 6.95 13.80
CA VAL A 380 9.25 6.43 13.46
C VAL A 380 10.11 6.23 14.71
N ILE A 381 10.21 7.25 15.57
CA ILE A 381 10.99 7.17 16.80
C ILE A 381 10.45 6.05 17.69
N LEU A 382 9.13 5.94 17.82
CA LEU A 382 8.50 4.90 18.63
C LEU A 382 8.83 3.49 18.12
N HIS A 383 8.64 3.24 16.81
CA HIS A 383 8.89 1.93 16.20
C HIS A 383 10.38 1.56 16.21
N ALA A 384 11.26 2.48 15.82
CA ALA A 384 12.70 2.24 15.84
C ALA A 384 13.20 1.94 17.27
N THR A 385 12.76 2.73 18.25
CA THR A 385 13.11 2.51 19.65
C THR A 385 12.58 1.17 20.16
N MET A 386 11.32 0.83 19.87
CA MET A 386 10.74 -0.45 20.24
C MET A 386 11.54 -1.63 19.65
N LEU A 387 11.89 -1.57 18.36
CA LEU A 387 12.67 -2.63 17.70
C LEU A 387 14.07 -2.78 18.32
N LEU A 388 14.76 -1.68 18.61
CA LEU A 388 16.06 -1.71 19.29
C LEU A 388 15.96 -2.29 20.70
N LEU A 389 14.92 -1.92 21.45
CA LEU A 389 14.65 -2.45 22.79
C LEU A 389 14.30 -3.94 22.76
N LEU A 390 13.51 -4.39 21.78
CA LEU A 390 13.20 -5.80 21.56
C LEU A 390 14.46 -6.60 21.25
N LEU A 391 15.32 -6.10 20.35
CA LEU A 391 16.59 -6.75 20.00
C LEU A 391 17.51 -6.84 21.21
N ALA A 392 17.72 -5.75 21.93
CA ALA A 392 18.54 -5.73 23.14
C ALA A 392 17.98 -6.69 24.22
N SER A 393 16.65 -6.72 24.37
CA SER A 393 15.96 -7.62 25.31
C SER A 393 16.12 -9.09 24.92
N ALA A 394 16.03 -9.41 23.64
CA ALA A 394 16.22 -10.76 23.12
C ALA A 394 17.67 -11.24 23.39
N VAL A 395 18.66 -10.42 23.04
CA VAL A 395 20.09 -10.73 23.30
C VAL A 395 20.35 -10.93 24.80
N MET A 396 19.88 -10.01 25.65
CA MET A 396 20.07 -10.10 27.09
C MET A 396 19.34 -11.31 27.70
N SER A 397 18.16 -11.66 27.18
CA SER A 397 17.41 -12.84 27.62
C SER A 397 18.10 -14.14 27.20
N LEU A 398 18.71 -14.19 26.00
CA LEU A 398 19.51 -15.33 25.56
C LEU A 398 20.77 -15.49 26.43
N ILE A 399 21.46 -14.40 26.77
CA ILE A 399 22.59 -14.42 27.71
C ILE A 399 22.14 -14.90 29.09
N ALA A 400 20.98 -14.44 29.58
CA ALA A 400 20.41 -14.87 30.84
C ALA A 400 20.10 -16.37 30.85
N LEU A 401 19.50 -16.87 29.76
CA LEU A 401 19.20 -18.28 29.56
C LEU A 401 20.48 -19.12 29.51
N GLY A 402 21.48 -18.71 28.72
CA GLY A 402 22.78 -19.39 28.64
C GLY A 402 23.48 -19.45 29.99
N ARG A 403 23.53 -18.33 30.73
CA ARG A 403 24.08 -18.28 32.10
C ARG A 403 23.33 -19.23 33.04
N LYS A 404 22.00 -19.29 32.94
CA LYS A 404 21.17 -20.19 33.75
C LYS A 404 21.46 -21.65 33.42
N LEU A 405 21.48 -22.02 32.13
CA LEU A 405 21.75 -23.38 31.68
C LEU A 405 23.15 -23.86 32.10
N VAL A 406 24.17 -23.00 31.96
CA VAL A 406 25.54 -23.29 32.38
C VAL A 406 25.63 -23.47 33.90
N ALA A 407 24.99 -22.58 34.68
CA ALA A 407 24.97 -22.69 36.13
C ALA A 407 24.23 -23.95 36.61
N ASP A 408 23.09 -24.27 36.01
CA ASP A 408 22.31 -25.48 36.30
C ASP A 408 23.05 -26.76 35.90
N ALA A 409 23.79 -26.75 34.78
CA ALA A 409 24.62 -27.88 34.37
C ALA A 409 25.79 -28.11 35.33
N ARG A 410 26.50 -27.05 35.73
CA ARG A 410 27.59 -27.12 36.73
C ARG A 410 27.05 -27.59 38.08
N TRP A 411 25.91 -27.07 38.52
CA TRP A 411 25.26 -27.49 39.77
C TRP A 411 24.82 -28.95 39.71
N ARG A 412 24.22 -29.41 38.60
CA ARG A 412 23.88 -30.82 38.41
C ARG A 412 25.11 -31.72 38.53
N ARG A 413 26.24 -31.37 37.90
CA ARG A 413 27.49 -32.14 38.04
C ARG A 413 27.98 -32.21 39.48
N ARG A 414 28.04 -31.05 40.17
CA ARG A 414 28.46 -30.99 41.59
C ARG A 414 27.51 -31.74 42.51
N LYS A 415 26.21 -31.68 42.27
CA LYS A 415 25.19 -32.45 43.00
C LYS A 415 25.44 -33.95 42.87
N HIS A 416 25.68 -34.46 41.66
CA HIS A 416 25.96 -35.88 41.45
C HIS A 416 27.25 -36.33 42.14
N GLN A 417 28.29 -35.48 42.11
CA GLN A 417 29.55 -35.76 42.82
C GLN A 417 29.35 -35.77 44.34
N ALA A 418 28.67 -34.78 44.91
CA ALA A 418 28.37 -34.72 46.34
C ALA A 418 27.55 -35.95 46.81
N ILE A 419 26.56 -36.38 46.01
CA ILE A 419 25.79 -37.60 46.30
C ILE A 419 26.68 -38.84 46.29
N LYS A 420 27.59 -38.99 45.31
CA LYS A 420 28.52 -40.12 45.25
C LYS A 420 29.51 -40.16 46.42
N LEU A 421 29.89 -38.99 46.94
CA LEU A 421 30.88 -38.85 48.02
C LEU A 421 30.26 -38.78 49.43
N GLY A 422 28.92 -38.86 49.55
CA GLY A 422 28.23 -38.71 50.83
C GLY A 422 28.27 -37.30 51.44
N GLU A 423 28.60 -36.29 50.63
CA GLU A 423 28.76 -34.91 51.07
C GLU A 423 27.44 -34.12 51.03
N ARG A 424 27.42 -32.99 51.75
CA ARG A 424 26.28 -32.07 51.76
C ARG A 424 26.06 -31.48 50.36
N ILE A 425 24.83 -31.60 49.85
CA ILE A 425 24.46 -31.10 48.52
C ILE A 425 24.66 -29.58 48.45
N PRO A 426 25.40 -29.06 47.44
CA PRO A 426 25.62 -27.63 47.30
C PRO A 426 24.31 -26.89 46.98
N PRO A 427 24.11 -25.68 47.52
CA PRO A 427 22.93 -24.88 47.24
C PRO A 427 22.84 -24.54 45.74
N LYS A 428 21.61 -24.43 45.23
CA LYS A 428 21.38 -24.09 43.82
C LYS A 428 21.89 -22.66 43.55
N PRO A 429 22.67 -22.43 42.48
CA PRO A 429 23.21 -21.11 42.20
C PRO A 429 22.09 -20.13 41.85
N VAL A 430 22.16 -18.94 42.45
CA VAL A 430 21.27 -17.81 42.15
C VAL A 430 21.87 -17.03 40.97
N THR A 431 21.28 -17.17 39.78
CA THR A 431 21.85 -16.64 38.53
C THR A 431 21.44 -15.21 38.22
N LEU A 432 20.15 -14.89 38.37
CA LEU A 432 19.60 -13.55 38.12
C LEU A 432 19.32 -12.80 39.42
N GLY A 433 19.09 -13.51 40.53
CA GLY A 433 18.95 -12.89 41.84
C GLY A 433 17.65 -12.12 42.07
N PHE A 434 16.62 -12.34 41.26
CA PHE A 434 15.32 -11.71 41.47
C PHE A 434 14.74 -12.04 42.84
N ALA A 435 14.31 -11.00 43.55
CA ALA A 435 13.68 -11.09 44.86
C ALA A 435 12.18 -10.76 44.76
N HIS A 436 11.44 -11.02 45.84
CA HIS A 436 10.04 -10.57 45.99
C HIS A 436 9.11 -10.93 44.82
N GLY A 437 9.32 -12.06 44.13
CA GLY A 437 8.49 -12.49 43.01
C GLY A 437 8.60 -11.67 41.72
N PHE A 438 9.48 -10.65 41.65
CA PHE A 438 9.64 -9.79 40.47
C PHE A 438 10.05 -10.57 39.22
N GLY A 439 10.82 -11.65 39.36
CA GLY A 439 11.21 -12.50 38.24
C GLY A 439 10.02 -13.20 37.56
N ASN A 440 9.09 -13.74 38.35
CA ASN A 440 7.89 -14.39 37.83
C ASN A 440 6.94 -13.37 37.21
N ALA A 441 6.73 -12.23 37.89
CA ALA A 441 5.90 -11.14 37.35
C ALA A 441 6.44 -10.62 36.01
N LEU A 442 7.76 -10.37 35.92
CA LEU A 442 8.41 -9.93 34.70
C LEU A 442 8.27 -10.96 33.57
N LEU A 443 8.47 -12.25 33.87
CA LEU A 443 8.33 -13.32 32.88
C LEU A 443 6.90 -13.39 32.34
N THR A 444 5.89 -13.42 33.22
CA THR A 444 4.47 -13.47 32.82
C THR A 444 4.11 -12.24 32.00
N LEU A 445 4.45 -11.04 32.45
CA LEU A 445 4.19 -9.80 31.72
C LEU A 445 4.87 -9.78 30.35
N THR A 446 6.11 -10.26 30.26
CA THR A 446 6.85 -10.34 29.00
C THR A 446 6.15 -11.31 28.04
N LEU A 447 5.84 -12.52 28.49
CA LEU A 447 5.17 -13.53 27.66
C LEU A 447 3.79 -13.08 27.20
N SER A 448 2.98 -12.50 28.09
CA SER A 448 1.63 -12.00 27.74
C SER A 448 1.69 -10.84 26.75
N THR A 449 2.61 -9.89 26.93
CA THR A 449 2.76 -8.75 26.02
C THR A 449 3.29 -9.19 24.65
N MET A 450 4.24 -10.14 24.62
CA MET A 450 4.73 -10.72 23.36
C MET A 450 3.69 -11.58 22.66
N ALA A 451 2.89 -12.35 23.39
CA ALA A 451 1.76 -13.07 22.81
C ALA A 451 0.74 -12.11 22.17
N ALA A 452 0.40 -11.02 22.85
CA ALA A 452 -0.46 -9.97 22.29
C ALA A 452 0.15 -9.35 21.01
N LEU A 453 1.46 -9.08 20.99
CA LEU A 453 2.15 -8.56 19.81
C LEU A 453 2.13 -9.54 18.64
N LEU A 454 2.36 -10.83 18.90
CA LEU A 454 2.30 -11.87 17.88
C LEU A 454 0.90 -12.05 17.32
N ILE A 455 -0.14 -12.02 18.18
CA ILE A 455 -1.53 -12.06 17.75
C ILE A 455 -1.88 -10.82 16.91
N PHE A 456 -1.40 -9.63 17.32
CA PHE A 456 -1.57 -8.40 16.55
C PHE A 456 -0.97 -8.52 15.14
N ILE A 457 0.29 -8.98 15.04
CA ILE A 457 0.99 -9.20 13.77
C ILE A 457 0.27 -10.26 12.93
N ALA A 458 -0.20 -11.34 13.53
CA ALA A 458 -0.93 -12.40 12.83
C ALA A 458 -2.29 -11.89 12.29
N GLY A 459 -3.03 -11.13 13.09
CA GLY A 459 -4.29 -10.51 12.66
C GLY A 459 -4.06 -9.53 11.52
N LEU A 460 -3.08 -8.63 11.64
CA LEU A 460 -2.73 -7.70 10.55
C LEU A 460 -2.25 -8.43 9.29
N GLY A 461 -1.45 -9.48 9.44
CA GLY A 461 -0.99 -10.31 8.33
C GLY A 461 -2.14 -11.00 7.61
N GLN A 462 -3.16 -11.49 8.33
CA GLN A 462 -4.36 -12.04 7.70
C GLN A 462 -5.16 -10.98 6.94
N VAL A 463 -5.28 -9.76 7.47
CA VAL A 463 -5.93 -8.66 6.74
C VAL A 463 -5.20 -8.37 5.43
N VAL A 464 -3.87 -8.22 5.47
CA VAL A 464 -3.05 -7.97 4.27
C VAL A 464 -3.23 -9.10 3.24
N MET A 465 -3.21 -10.35 3.68
CA MET A 465 -3.44 -11.50 2.78
C MET A 465 -4.86 -11.52 2.20
N GLY A 466 -5.86 -11.09 2.97
CA GLY A 466 -7.24 -10.95 2.50
C GLY A 466 -7.34 -9.90 1.39
N VAL A 467 -6.73 -8.73 1.58
CA VAL A 467 -6.66 -7.66 0.58
C VAL A 467 -5.99 -8.12 -0.70
N VAL A 468 -4.83 -8.78 -0.61
CA VAL A 468 -4.12 -9.30 -1.79
C VAL A 468 -5.01 -10.27 -2.60
N LYS A 469 -5.80 -11.12 -1.93
CA LYS A 469 -6.73 -12.03 -2.60
C LYS A 469 -7.89 -11.30 -3.29
N LEU A 470 -8.44 -10.25 -2.67
CA LEU A 470 -9.50 -9.44 -3.29
C LEU A 470 -8.98 -8.68 -4.52
N ALA A 471 -7.78 -8.11 -4.41
CA ALA A 471 -7.11 -7.40 -5.49
C ALA A 471 -6.96 -8.25 -6.76
N TRP A 472 -6.74 -9.57 -6.61
CA TRP A 472 -6.66 -10.51 -7.72
C TRP A 472 -8.01 -11.06 -8.21
N GLY A 473 -9.12 -10.62 -7.63
CA GLY A 473 -10.47 -11.04 -8.04
C GLY A 473 -11.04 -12.22 -7.26
N GLY A 474 -10.40 -12.64 -6.17
CA GLY A 474 -10.91 -13.65 -5.25
C GLY A 474 -12.15 -13.19 -4.48
N ALA A 475 -12.99 -14.13 -4.05
CA ALA A 475 -14.15 -13.83 -3.21
C ALA A 475 -13.75 -13.57 -1.74
N PRO A 476 -14.47 -12.71 -1.01
CA PRO A 476 -14.26 -12.53 0.43
C PRO A 476 -14.43 -13.86 1.19
N THR A 477 -13.66 -14.04 2.27
CA THR A 477 -13.83 -15.22 3.14
C THR A 477 -15.10 -15.11 3.98
N GLU A 478 -15.93 -16.15 4.02
CA GLU A 478 -17.16 -16.16 4.82
C GLU A 478 -16.90 -16.09 6.34
N THR A 479 -15.70 -16.48 6.79
CA THR A 479 -15.31 -16.44 8.21
C THR A 479 -14.02 -15.64 8.39
N PRO A 480 -14.10 -14.38 8.86
CA PRO A 480 -12.93 -13.50 9.00
C PRO A 480 -11.85 -13.98 9.97
N GLY A 481 -12.12 -14.96 10.84
CA GLY A 481 -11.07 -15.58 11.67
C GLY A 481 -10.32 -14.58 12.55
N VAL A 482 -8.97 -14.64 12.56
CA VAL A 482 -8.11 -13.88 13.48
C VAL A 482 -8.24 -12.37 13.27
N MET A 483 -8.38 -11.88 12.05
CA MET A 483 -8.50 -10.44 11.77
C MET A 483 -9.74 -9.76 12.39
N TYR A 484 -10.77 -10.52 12.77
CA TYR A 484 -11.93 -9.97 13.46
C TYR A 484 -11.80 -10.04 14.99
N TRP A 485 -11.58 -11.23 15.55
CA TRP A 485 -11.63 -11.42 17.01
C TRP A 485 -10.35 -11.00 17.74
N SER A 486 -9.20 -10.95 17.04
CA SER A 486 -7.92 -10.65 17.71
C SER A 486 -7.87 -9.26 18.30
N TRP A 487 -8.45 -8.26 17.64
CA TRP A 487 -8.43 -6.87 18.11
C TRP A 487 -9.01 -6.71 19.53
N PRO A 488 -10.28 -7.09 19.81
CA PRO A 488 -10.83 -7.00 21.16
C PRO A 488 -10.11 -7.89 22.18
N VAL A 489 -9.56 -9.04 21.76
CA VAL A 489 -8.74 -9.89 22.64
C VAL A 489 -7.46 -9.18 23.06
N ILE A 490 -6.74 -8.55 22.14
CA ILE A 490 -5.51 -7.79 22.44
C ILE A 490 -5.85 -6.59 23.34
N GLN A 491 -7.00 -5.94 23.14
CA GLN A 491 -7.49 -4.88 24.02
C GLN A 491 -7.65 -5.35 25.47
N VAL A 492 -8.39 -6.44 25.69
CA VAL A 492 -8.61 -7.01 27.03
C VAL A 492 -7.30 -7.46 27.67
N VAL A 493 -6.45 -8.18 26.92
CA VAL A 493 -5.14 -8.62 27.40
C VAL A 493 -4.27 -7.42 27.79
N SER A 494 -4.30 -6.34 26.99
CA SER A 494 -3.53 -5.13 27.28
C SER A 494 -4.00 -4.44 28.56
N ILE A 495 -5.30 -4.36 28.84
CA ILE A 495 -5.84 -3.86 30.11
C ILE A 495 -5.32 -4.69 31.29
N VAL A 496 -5.38 -6.03 31.17
CA VAL A 496 -4.89 -6.95 32.22
C VAL A 496 -3.38 -6.79 32.43
N VAL A 497 -2.61 -6.63 31.35
CA VAL A 497 -1.16 -6.38 31.40
C VAL A 497 -0.85 -5.05 32.09
N VAL A 498 -1.58 -3.96 31.77
CA VAL A 498 -1.41 -2.65 32.42
C VAL A 498 -1.76 -2.74 33.92
N TRP A 499 -2.81 -3.47 34.28
CA TRP A 499 -3.17 -3.75 35.67
C TRP A 499 -2.08 -4.55 36.41
N ALA A 500 -1.48 -5.54 35.76
CA ALA A 500 -0.38 -6.30 36.34
C ALA A 500 0.89 -5.43 36.49
N TRP A 501 1.18 -4.54 35.54
CA TRP A 501 2.26 -3.55 35.66
C TRP A 501 2.05 -2.60 36.85
N SER A 502 0.82 -2.14 37.08
CA SER A 502 0.53 -1.26 38.23
C SER A 502 0.85 -1.93 39.57
N ARG A 503 0.62 -3.24 39.69
CA ARG A 503 0.99 -4.05 40.86
C ARG A 503 2.51 -4.22 40.99
N VAL A 504 3.23 -4.39 39.88
CA VAL A 504 4.69 -4.43 39.89
C VAL A 504 5.27 -3.11 40.39
N PHE A 505 4.79 -1.96 39.88
CA PHE A 505 5.24 -0.64 40.34
C PHE A 505 4.87 -0.36 41.79
N MET A 506 3.64 -0.69 42.21
CA MET A 506 3.25 -0.57 43.62
C MET A 506 4.20 -1.37 44.52
N ARG A 507 4.50 -2.63 44.15
CA ARG A 507 5.42 -3.48 44.93
C ARG A 507 6.84 -2.92 44.95
N LEU A 508 7.31 -2.31 43.85
CA LEU A 508 8.61 -1.64 43.83
C LEU A 508 8.64 -0.46 44.81
N ILE A 509 7.59 0.36 44.85
CA ILE A 509 7.46 1.49 45.78
C ILE A 509 7.40 1.00 47.23
N GLU A 510 6.60 -0.03 47.52
CA GLU A 510 6.46 -0.61 48.87
C GLU A 510 7.80 -1.16 49.38
N VAL A 511 8.52 -1.94 48.55
CA VAL A 511 9.82 -2.49 48.93
C VAL A 511 10.86 -1.38 49.09
N ALA A 512 10.85 -0.36 48.22
CA ALA A 512 11.75 0.79 48.35
C ALA A 512 11.47 1.63 49.61
N TRP A 513 10.19 1.80 49.97
CA TRP A 513 9.77 2.47 51.20
C TRP A 513 10.22 1.70 52.45
N GLN A 514 9.98 0.38 52.49
CA GLN A 514 10.41 -0.49 53.60
C GLN A 514 11.92 -0.50 53.80
N ARG A 515 12.70 -0.29 52.73
CA ARG A 515 14.17 -0.21 52.76
C ARG A 515 14.69 1.19 53.10
N GLY A 516 13.83 2.17 53.36
CA GLY A 516 14.20 3.51 53.78
C GLY A 516 14.77 4.40 52.66
N LEU A 517 14.49 4.08 51.39
CA LEU A 517 14.93 4.88 50.23
C LEU A 517 14.05 6.11 49.97
N ILE A 518 12.75 5.98 50.20
CA ILE A 518 11.73 7.01 49.90
C ILE A 518 11.32 7.77 51.18
N GLN A 519 11.88 7.39 52.33
CA GLN A 519 11.67 8.07 53.61
C GLN A 519 12.57 9.32 53.71
N TRP A 520 12.08 10.39 54.34
CA TRP A 520 12.88 11.59 54.60
C TRP A 520 13.18 11.74 56.10
N PRO A 521 14.47 11.80 56.51
CA PRO A 521 15.68 11.60 55.70
C PRO A 521 15.89 10.11 55.34
N PRO A 522 16.50 9.80 54.18
CA PRO A 522 16.74 8.42 53.78
C PRO A 522 17.71 7.73 54.76
N ARG A 523 17.49 6.43 55.00
CA ARG A 523 18.30 5.66 55.95
C ARG A 523 19.76 5.65 55.50
N LYS A 524 20.69 6.04 56.40
CA LYS A 524 22.13 5.96 56.15
C LYS A 524 22.49 4.53 55.71
N ASP A 525 23.25 4.40 54.63
CA ASP A 525 23.66 3.16 53.94
C ASP A 525 22.63 2.45 53.04
N ALA A 526 21.35 2.89 52.98
CA ALA A 526 20.33 2.21 52.14
C ALA A 526 20.73 2.13 50.66
N VAL A 527 21.24 3.23 50.08
CA VAL A 527 21.69 3.28 48.68
C VAL A 527 22.88 2.34 48.44
N LYS A 528 23.86 2.32 49.36
CA LYS A 528 25.06 1.49 49.28
C LYS A 528 24.71 0.00 49.38
N ASN A 529 23.81 -0.38 50.29
CA ASN A 529 23.39 -1.77 50.51
C ASN A 529 22.57 -2.35 49.34
N ILE A 530 21.87 -1.48 48.59
CA ILE A 530 21.13 -1.87 47.38
C ILE A 530 22.05 -2.03 46.17
N ILE A 531 22.99 -1.10 45.97
CA ILE A 531 23.96 -1.16 44.86
C ILE A 531 24.87 -2.40 45.01
N THR A 532 25.31 -2.69 46.23
CA THR A 532 26.13 -3.87 46.56
C THR A 532 25.34 -5.18 46.54
N GLY A 533 24.00 -5.13 46.59
CA GLY A 533 23.14 -6.31 46.53
C GLY A 533 22.92 -7.02 47.88
N GLN A 534 23.32 -6.39 48.99
CA GLN A 534 23.11 -6.89 50.36
C GLN A 534 21.64 -6.79 50.80
N GLU A 535 20.93 -5.73 50.36
CA GLU A 535 19.49 -5.56 50.57
C GLU A 535 18.77 -5.30 49.23
N PRO A 536 18.60 -6.30 48.36
CA PRO A 536 18.08 -6.07 47.01
C PRO A 536 16.60 -5.69 47.03
N VAL A 537 16.27 -4.54 46.44
CA VAL A 537 14.86 -4.17 46.15
C VAL A 537 14.28 -5.10 45.08
N LEU A 538 15.05 -5.33 44.00
CA LEU A 538 14.59 -6.00 42.80
C LEU A 538 15.37 -7.28 42.49
N ALA A 539 16.69 -7.16 42.39
CA ALA A 539 17.59 -8.29 42.19
C ALA A 539 18.93 -8.07 42.88
N SER A 540 19.52 -9.15 43.42
CA SER A 540 20.84 -9.14 44.05
C SER A 540 21.98 -8.94 43.04
N THR A 541 21.79 -9.40 41.79
CA THR A 541 22.80 -9.26 40.74
C THR A 541 22.62 -7.97 39.92
N ARG A 542 23.73 -7.33 39.53
CA ARG A 542 23.70 -6.18 38.59
C ARG A 542 23.01 -6.56 37.27
N PHE A 543 23.33 -7.73 36.74
CA PHE A 543 22.75 -8.23 35.49
C PHE A 543 21.23 -8.41 35.59
N GLY A 544 20.71 -8.98 36.69
CA GLY A 544 19.28 -9.11 36.92
C GLY A 544 18.55 -7.77 37.00
N ARG A 545 19.17 -6.74 37.61
CA ARG A 545 18.62 -5.37 37.64
C ARG A 545 18.55 -4.75 36.25
N VAL A 546 19.62 -4.87 35.46
CA VAL A 546 19.66 -4.35 34.08
C VAL A 546 18.62 -5.07 33.21
N LEU A 547 18.56 -6.41 33.28
CA LEU A 547 17.61 -7.21 32.53
C LEU A 547 16.16 -6.83 32.86
N PHE A 548 15.85 -6.60 34.14
CA PHE A 548 14.51 -6.18 34.54
C PHE A 548 14.10 -4.85 33.93
N TRP A 549 14.94 -3.81 34.07
CA TRP A 549 14.60 -2.49 33.56
C TRP A 549 14.51 -2.49 32.04
N LEU A 550 15.44 -3.18 31.37
CA LEU A 550 15.39 -3.34 29.93
C LEU A 550 14.06 -3.98 29.49
N LEU A 551 13.71 -5.15 30.03
CA LEU A 551 12.45 -5.83 29.68
C LEU A 551 11.23 -4.99 30.05
N THR A 552 11.26 -4.31 31.19
CA THR A 552 10.17 -3.40 31.60
C THR A 552 9.96 -2.30 30.58
N PHE A 553 11.01 -1.57 30.20
CA PHE A 553 10.91 -0.52 29.19
C PHE A 553 10.46 -1.07 27.85
N THR A 554 10.99 -2.22 27.42
CA THR A 554 10.57 -2.86 26.16
C THR A 554 9.08 -3.19 26.16
N MET A 555 8.54 -3.78 27.24
CA MET A 555 7.12 -4.14 27.29
C MET A 555 6.23 -2.89 27.34
N LEU A 556 6.63 -1.83 28.06
CA LEU A 556 5.91 -0.56 28.03
C LEU A 556 5.94 0.09 26.64
N TYR A 557 7.06 0.00 25.92
CA TYR A 557 7.14 0.47 24.53
C TYR A 557 6.24 -0.32 23.58
N VAL A 558 6.04 -1.61 23.81
CA VAL A 558 5.06 -2.42 23.05
C VAL A 558 3.63 -1.94 23.32
N LEU A 559 3.30 -1.60 24.57
CA LEU A 559 2.00 -0.99 24.90
C LEU A 559 1.85 0.41 24.26
N LEU A 560 2.91 1.21 24.22
CA LEU A 560 2.91 2.49 23.51
C LEU A 560 2.73 2.31 22.00
N PHE A 561 3.32 1.26 21.41
CA PHE A 561 3.08 0.89 20.02
C PHE A 561 1.62 0.54 19.77
N PHE A 562 0.99 -0.26 20.64
CA PHE A 562 -0.45 -0.51 20.55
C PHE A 562 -1.27 0.77 20.70
N ALA A 563 -0.86 1.66 21.61
CA ALA A 563 -1.52 2.96 21.76
C ALA A 563 -1.41 3.80 20.49
N PHE A 564 -0.24 3.88 19.87
CA PHE A 564 -0.05 4.59 18.61
C PHE A 564 -1.01 4.10 17.51
N TRP A 565 -1.19 2.78 17.41
CA TRP A 565 -2.11 2.16 16.43
C TRP A 565 -3.59 2.21 16.83
N GLY A 566 -3.93 2.83 17.96
CA GLY A 566 -5.32 3.04 18.37
C GLY A 566 -5.94 1.90 19.16
N LEU A 567 -5.16 0.96 19.68
CA LEU A 567 -5.70 -0.18 20.43
C LEU A 567 -6.45 0.25 21.70
N PHE A 568 -6.15 1.42 22.30
CA PHE A 568 -6.82 1.90 23.51
C PHE A 568 -7.98 2.87 23.21
N ILE A 569 -8.52 2.84 21.99
CA ILE A 569 -9.80 3.44 21.63
C ILE A 569 -10.86 2.36 21.81
N TYR A 570 -11.79 2.59 22.74
CA TYR A 570 -12.83 1.64 23.14
C TYR A 570 -14.20 2.08 22.65
#